data_AF-K1T3F1-F1
#
_entry.id   AF-K1T3F1-F1
#
_cell.length_a   1.000
_cell.length_b   1.000
_cell.length_c   1.000
_cell.angle_alpha   90.00
_cell.angle_beta   90.00
_cell.angle_gamma   90.00
#
_symmetry.space_group_name_H-M   'P 1'
#
loop_
_entity.id
_entity.type
_entity.pdbx_description
1 polymer ?
#
loop_
_entity_poly.entity_id
_entity_poly.type
_entity_poly.pdbx_seq_one_letter_code
_entity_poly.pdbx_strand_id
1 'polypeptide(L)'
;MFDEAQRETLRAEINRILDESVGALMDAGHLESGSVIVLGCSTSEITGARIGKGSVPELGEIVAEAMLAACKGHGVHAAFQCCEHLNRGIVVEKAVLKELGLTQVRAIPQPKAGGSVPAAAWKKMEKPA
;
A
#
# COMPACT_ATOMS: atom_id res chain seq x y z
N MET A 1 -19.82 2.51 -7.70
CA MET A 1 -18.69 2.13 -8.58
C MET A 1 -18.32 3.38 -9.33
N PHE A 2 -17.04 3.72 -9.40
CA PHE A 2 -16.61 4.97 -10.03
C PHE A 2 -16.79 4.87 -11.56
N ASP A 3 -17.15 5.96 -12.21
CA ASP A 3 -17.05 6.05 -13.67
C ASP A 3 -15.58 6.26 -14.11
N GLU A 4 -15.33 6.24 -15.42
CA GLU A 4 -13.97 6.35 -15.95
C GLU A 4 -13.30 7.68 -15.64
N ALA A 5 -14.03 8.79 -15.77
CA ALA A 5 -13.49 10.13 -15.50
C ALA A 5 -13.16 10.29 -14.00
N GLN A 6 -14.01 9.73 -13.13
CA GLN A 6 -13.76 9.67 -11.69
C GLN A 6 -12.53 8.82 -11.37
N ARG A 7 -12.35 7.66 -12.02
CA ARG A 7 -11.16 6.81 -11.85
C ARG A 7 -9.88 7.55 -12.23
N GLU A 8 -9.86 8.19 -13.39
CA GLU A 8 -8.69 8.92 -13.88
C GLU A 8 -8.33 10.06 -12.93
N THR A 9 -9.34 10.80 -12.47
CA THR A 9 -9.16 11.89 -11.50
C THR A 9 -8.59 11.36 -10.17
N LEU A 10 -9.20 10.31 -9.61
CA LEU A 10 -8.72 9.68 -8.38
C LEU A 10 -7.29 9.15 -8.51
N ARG A 11 -6.98 8.51 -9.64
CA ARG A 11 -5.64 8.00 -9.92
C ARG A 11 -4.61 9.12 -9.98
N ALA A 12 -4.91 10.21 -10.70
CA ALA A 12 -4.02 11.36 -10.79
C ALA A 12 -3.78 12.00 -9.41
N GLU A 13 -4.85 12.19 -8.63
CA GLU A 13 -4.77 12.80 -7.30
C GLU A 13 -4.00 11.92 -6.30
N ILE A 14 -4.29 10.62 -6.25
CA ILE A 14 -3.62 9.68 -5.34
C ILE A 14 -2.14 9.51 -5.70
N ASN A 15 -1.80 9.46 -6.99
CA ASN A 15 -0.41 9.42 -7.43
C ASN A 15 0.36 10.65 -6.92
N ARG A 16 -0.22 11.85 -7.13
CA ARG A 16 0.40 13.10 -6.69
C ARG A 16 0.56 13.14 -5.18
N ILE A 17 -0.49 12.81 -4.42
CA ILE A 17 -0.47 12.83 -2.95
C ILE A 17 0.57 11.87 -2.39
N LEU A 18 0.63 10.63 -2.90
CA LEU A 18 1.57 9.64 -2.37
C LEU A 18 3.02 9.93 -2.76
N ASP A 19 3.28 10.46 -3.96
CA ASP A 19 4.62 10.92 -4.34
C ASP A 19 5.11 12.05 -3.43
N GLU A 20 4.29 13.10 -3.26
CA GLU A 20 4.59 14.21 -2.36
C GLU A 20 4.76 13.75 -0.90
N SER A 21 3.89 12.83 -0.44
CA SER A 21 3.94 12.32 0.94
C SER A 21 5.18 11.46 1.20
N VAL A 22 5.58 10.63 0.24
CA VAL A 22 6.80 9.83 0.36
C VAL A 22 8.02 10.76 0.40
N GLY A 23 8.11 11.72 -0.52
CA GLY A 23 9.19 12.73 -0.50
C GLY A 23 9.25 13.50 0.83
N ALA A 24 8.10 13.96 1.33
CA ALA A 24 8.03 14.66 2.61
C ALA A 24 8.45 13.78 3.81
N LEU A 25 8.10 12.49 3.79
CA LEU A 25 8.55 11.52 4.81
C LEU A 25 10.05 11.27 4.73
N MET A 26 10.62 11.19 3.51
CA MET A 26 12.07 11.07 3.30
C MET A 26 12.80 12.24 3.95
N ASP A 27 12.37 13.47 3.63
CA ASP A 27 12.99 14.70 4.11
C ASP A 27 12.86 14.84 5.64
N ALA A 28 11.65 14.68 6.17
CA ALA A 28 11.39 14.84 7.60
C ALA A 28 12.06 13.74 8.45
N GLY A 29 12.09 12.51 7.91
CA GLY A 29 12.67 11.35 8.56
C GLY A 29 14.18 11.20 8.37
N HIS A 30 14.80 12.01 7.50
CA HIS A 30 16.17 11.81 7.02
C HIS A 30 16.41 10.37 6.55
N LEU A 31 15.44 9.82 5.81
CA LEU A 31 15.48 8.44 5.36
C LEU A 31 16.53 8.29 4.26
N GLU A 32 17.22 7.15 4.26
CA GLU A 32 18.18 6.79 3.22
C GLU A 32 17.54 5.91 2.16
N SER A 33 18.13 5.87 0.96
CA SER A 33 17.76 4.88 -0.06
C SER A 33 17.83 3.47 0.51
N GLY A 34 16.86 2.62 0.17
CA GLY A 34 16.70 1.29 0.75
C GLY A 34 15.91 1.27 2.07
N SER A 35 15.54 2.42 2.63
CA SER A 35 14.57 2.46 3.73
C SER A 35 13.24 1.82 3.35
N VAL A 36 12.46 1.38 4.35
CA VAL A 36 11.12 0.84 4.14
C VAL A 36 10.08 1.81 4.67
N ILE A 37 9.09 2.14 3.84
CA ILE A 37 7.90 2.89 4.26
C ILE A 37 6.71 1.93 4.31
N VAL A 38 6.10 1.82 5.49
CA VAL A 38 4.92 0.97 5.73
C VAL A 38 3.65 1.78 5.59
N LEU A 39 2.83 1.46 4.58
CA LEU A 39 1.51 2.03 4.38
C LEU A 39 0.45 1.21 5.12
N GLY A 40 -0.16 1.82 6.15
CA GLY A 40 -1.45 1.40 6.69
C GLY A 40 -2.57 2.22 6.06
N CYS A 41 -3.56 1.57 5.43
CA CYS A 41 -4.59 2.29 4.69
C CYS A 41 -5.94 1.56 4.70
N SER A 42 -7.01 2.35 4.69
CA SER A 42 -8.41 1.91 4.69
C SER A 42 -9.15 2.59 3.54
N THR A 43 -9.53 1.80 2.52
CA THR A 43 -10.21 2.34 1.33
C THR A 43 -11.63 2.83 1.63
N SER A 44 -12.27 2.31 2.67
CA SER A 44 -13.54 2.84 3.17
C SER A 44 -13.39 4.25 3.73
N GLU A 45 -12.26 4.57 4.38
CA GLU A 45 -12.05 5.89 4.96
C GLU A 45 -11.70 6.94 3.90
N ILE A 46 -10.96 6.56 2.84
CA ILE A 46 -10.69 7.46 1.71
C ILE A 46 -12.00 7.91 1.03
N THR A 47 -13.01 7.03 0.97
CA THR A 47 -14.30 7.34 0.34
C THR A 47 -15.31 8.00 1.29
N GLY A 48 -14.92 8.29 2.54
CA GLY A 48 -15.80 8.89 3.55
C GLY A 48 -16.89 7.96 4.08
N ALA A 49 -16.79 6.64 3.84
CA ALA A 49 -17.71 5.65 4.39
C ALA A 49 -17.38 5.37 5.88
N ARG A 50 -18.40 4.99 6.67
CA ARG A 50 -18.21 4.61 8.09
C ARG A 50 -17.21 3.46 8.22
N ILE A 51 -16.31 3.56 9.22
CA ILE A 51 -15.31 2.55 9.58
C ILE A 51 -15.91 1.13 9.57
N GLY A 52 -15.24 0.20 8.88
CA GLY A 52 -15.53 -1.23 8.93
C GLY A 52 -16.60 -1.76 7.96
N LYS A 53 -17.17 -0.92 7.08
CA LYS A 53 -18.11 -1.37 6.03
C LYS A 53 -17.74 -0.76 4.68
N GLY A 54 -17.61 -1.59 3.65
CA GLY A 54 -17.45 -1.12 2.27
C GLY A 54 -16.02 -0.91 1.80
N SER A 55 -15.13 -1.89 2.02
CA SER A 55 -13.81 -1.91 1.35
C SER A 55 -14.01 -1.77 -0.16
N VAL A 56 -13.28 -0.85 -0.79
CA VAL A 56 -13.38 -0.56 -2.22
C VAL A 56 -12.16 -1.15 -2.93
N PRO A 57 -12.28 -2.32 -3.60
CA PRO A 57 -11.13 -2.99 -4.23
C PRO A 57 -10.44 -2.15 -5.31
N GLU A 58 -11.23 -1.47 -6.13
CA GLU A 58 -10.76 -0.57 -7.20
C GLU A 58 -9.81 0.52 -6.65
N LEU A 59 -10.19 1.14 -5.52
CA LEU A 59 -9.35 2.11 -4.85
C LEU A 59 -8.11 1.48 -4.22
N GLY A 60 -8.22 0.24 -3.75
CA GLY A 60 -7.08 -0.54 -3.25
C GLY A 60 -6.01 -0.73 -4.32
N GLU A 61 -6.41 -0.97 -5.56
CA GLU A 61 -5.50 -1.10 -6.69
C GLU A 61 -4.81 0.22 -7.03
N ILE A 62 -5.56 1.32 -7.09
CA ILE A 62 -5.01 2.66 -7.37
C ILE A 62 -3.98 3.06 -6.30
N VAL A 63 -4.33 2.90 -5.02
CA VAL A 63 -3.44 3.24 -3.90
C VAL A 63 -2.19 2.37 -3.88
N ALA A 64 -2.33 1.06 -4.11
CA ALA A 64 -1.17 0.15 -4.13
C ALA A 64 -0.20 0.49 -5.28
N GLU A 65 -0.71 0.76 -6.49
CA GLU A 65 0.12 1.18 -7.63
C GLU A 65 0.84 2.49 -7.37
N ALA A 66 0.11 3.49 -6.88
CA ALA A 66 0.65 4.80 -6.57
C ALA A 66 1.77 4.71 -5.52
N MET A 67 1.56 3.95 -4.44
CA MET A 67 2.57 3.77 -3.38
C MET A 67 3.81 3.01 -3.89
N LEU A 68 3.62 1.95 -4.68
CA LEU A 68 4.73 1.23 -5.30
C LEU A 68 5.56 2.14 -6.22
N ALA A 69 4.89 2.97 -7.04
CA ALA A 69 5.54 3.91 -7.95
C ALA A 69 6.29 5.02 -7.19
N ALA A 70 5.65 5.63 -6.19
CA ALA A 70 6.23 6.68 -5.36
C ALA A 70 7.49 6.16 -4.65
N CYS A 71 7.40 5.06 -3.88
CA CYS A 71 8.56 4.51 -3.19
C CYS A 71 9.70 4.15 -4.16
N LYS A 72 9.38 3.54 -5.31
CA LYS A 72 10.38 3.24 -6.34
C LYS A 72 11.07 4.51 -6.87
N GLY A 73 10.31 5.58 -7.11
CA GLY A 73 10.85 6.88 -7.57
C GLY A 73 11.81 7.53 -6.57
N HIS A 74 11.54 7.36 -5.27
CA HIS A 74 12.37 7.88 -4.18
C HIS A 74 13.47 6.89 -3.70
N GLY A 75 13.61 5.74 -4.35
CA GLY A 75 14.66 4.77 -4.01
C GLY A 75 14.44 4.02 -2.68
N VAL A 76 13.21 3.91 -2.22
CA VAL A 76 12.81 3.19 -0.99
C VAL A 76 11.85 2.04 -1.28
N HIS A 77 11.67 1.16 -0.31
CA HIS A 77 10.77 0.02 -0.41
C HIS A 77 9.37 0.36 0.12
N ALA A 78 8.34 0.01 -0.65
CA ALA A 78 6.96 0.03 -0.17
C ALA A 78 6.64 -1.26 0.60
N ALA A 79 5.99 -1.12 1.74
CA ALA A 79 5.45 -2.20 2.54
C ALA A 79 3.98 -1.92 2.88
N PHE A 80 3.14 -2.95 2.94
CA PHE A 80 1.69 -2.76 3.09
C PHE A 80 1.16 -3.51 4.31
N GLN A 81 0.68 -2.76 5.30
CA GLN A 81 0.11 -3.35 6.51
C GLN A 81 -1.28 -3.91 6.23
N CYS A 82 -1.51 -5.16 6.64
CA CYS A 82 -2.83 -5.76 6.67
C CYS A 82 -3.70 -5.18 7.80
N CYS A 83 -5.01 -5.43 7.73
CA CYS A 83 -5.92 -5.15 8.84
C CYS A 83 -5.73 -6.14 10.01
N GLU A 84 -6.45 -5.89 11.09
CA GLU A 84 -6.42 -6.68 12.33
C GLU A 84 -6.76 -8.17 12.13
N HIS A 85 -7.53 -8.52 11.09
CA HIS A 85 -7.88 -9.91 10.79
C HIS A 85 -6.65 -10.78 10.43
N LEU A 86 -5.58 -10.17 9.92
CA LEU A 86 -4.30 -10.85 9.67
C LEU A 86 -3.22 -10.37 10.64
N ASN A 87 -3.61 -9.99 11.86
CA ASN A 87 -2.71 -9.53 12.92
C ASN A 87 -1.77 -8.40 12.48
N ARG A 88 -2.23 -7.54 11.55
CA ARG A 88 -1.42 -6.46 10.97
C ARG A 88 -0.12 -6.93 10.31
N GLY A 89 -0.08 -8.17 9.81
CA GLY A 89 1.03 -8.66 8.99
C GLY A 89 1.32 -7.73 7.81
N ILE A 90 2.56 -7.69 7.37
CA ILE A 90 3.03 -6.71 6.38
C ILE A 90 3.40 -7.46 5.10
N VAL A 91 2.86 -7.00 3.97
CA VAL A 91 3.25 -7.48 2.65
C VAL A 91 4.46 -6.69 2.17
N VAL A 92 5.52 -7.40 1.78
CA VAL A 92 6.74 -6.83 1.21
C VAL A 92 7.22 -7.66 0.03
N GLU A 93 8.16 -7.15 -0.76
CA GLU A 93 8.92 -7.98 -1.68
C GLU A 93 9.79 -8.98 -0.91
N LYS A 94 9.90 -10.22 -1.41
CA LYS A 94 10.71 -11.28 -0.79
C LYS A 94 12.18 -10.90 -0.64
N ALA A 95 12.68 -10.02 -1.50
CA ALA A 95 14.03 -9.45 -1.36
C ALA A 95 14.17 -8.65 -0.07
N VAL A 96 13.22 -7.75 0.21
CA VAL A 96 13.18 -6.91 1.43
C VAL A 96 13.06 -7.78 2.68
N LEU A 97 12.21 -8.81 2.65
CA LEU A 97 12.07 -9.77 3.75
C LEU A 97 13.42 -10.42 4.11
N LYS A 98 14.19 -10.84 3.10
CA LYS A 98 15.49 -11.49 3.30
C LYS A 98 16.56 -10.52 3.78
N GLU A 99 16.61 -9.35 3.17
CA GLU A 99 17.58 -8.31 3.49
C GLU A 99 17.47 -7.87 4.95
N LEU A 100 16.24 -7.67 5.43
CA LEU A 100 15.97 -7.24 6.80
C LEU A 100 15.82 -8.39 7.80
N GLY A 101 15.94 -9.65 7.36
CA GLY A 101 15.78 -10.82 8.23
C GLY A 101 14.40 -10.92 8.88
N LEU A 102 13.33 -10.52 8.19
CA LEU A 102 11.97 -10.54 8.75
C LEU A 102 11.44 -11.97 8.90
N THR A 103 10.56 -12.17 9.88
CA THR A 103 9.88 -13.46 10.08
C THR A 103 8.73 -13.61 9.09
N GLN A 104 8.85 -14.55 8.16
CA GLN A 104 7.77 -14.86 7.23
C GLN A 104 6.62 -15.59 7.94
N VAL A 105 5.39 -15.13 7.71
CA VAL A 105 4.16 -15.78 8.15
C VAL A 105 3.43 -16.44 6.98
N ARG A 106 2.49 -17.35 7.26
CA ARG A 106 1.68 -18.01 6.23
C ARG A 106 0.28 -17.42 6.19
N ALA A 107 0.13 -16.30 5.49
CA ALA A 107 -1.16 -15.69 5.18
C ALA A 107 -1.07 -14.97 3.84
N ILE A 108 -2.17 -14.97 3.09
CA ILE A 108 -2.29 -14.17 1.86
C ILE A 108 -3.45 -13.18 2.09
N PRO A 109 -3.22 -11.86 1.98
CA PRO A 109 -4.27 -10.89 2.17
C PRO A 109 -5.36 -11.02 1.12
N GLN A 110 -6.60 -10.95 1.58
CA GLN A 110 -7.79 -10.86 0.75
C GLN A 110 -8.51 -9.55 1.06
N PRO A 111 -9.28 -8.97 0.12
CA PRO A 111 -10.01 -7.71 0.38
C PRO A 111 -10.89 -7.77 1.63
N LYS A 112 -11.50 -8.94 1.93
CA LYS A 112 -12.34 -9.16 3.11
C LYS A 112 -11.58 -9.59 4.39
N ALA A 113 -10.31 -9.95 4.27
CA ALA A 113 -9.46 -10.41 5.38
C ALA A 113 -8.01 -10.06 5.05
N GLY A 114 -7.57 -8.88 5.50
CA GLY A 114 -6.29 -8.27 5.15
C GLY A 114 -6.43 -6.84 4.62
N GLY A 115 -7.49 -6.58 3.84
CA GLY A 115 -7.81 -5.25 3.31
C GLY A 115 -7.50 -5.10 1.82
N SER A 116 -8.19 -4.16 1.14
CA SER A 116 -8.09 -3.99 -0.32
C SER A 116 -6.70 -3.57 -0.80
N VAL A 117 -6.00 -2.67 -0.09
CA VAL A 117 -4.66 -2.20 -0.48
C VAL A 117 -3.61 -3.32 -0.41
N PRO A 118 -3.39 -4.01 0.73
CA PRO A 118 -2.39 -5.08 0.81
C PRO A 118 -2.73 -6.27 -0.10
N ALA A 119 -4.01 -6.57 -0.31
CA ALA A 119 -4.43 -7.60 -1.27
C ALA A 119 -4.10 -7.21 -2.72
N ALA A 120 -4.22 -5.93 -3.09
CA ALA A 120 -3.81 -5.43 -4.39
C ALA A 120 -2.28 -5.40 -4.54
N ALA A 121 -1.56 -4.95 -3.51
CA ALA A 121 -0.10 -4.95 -3.49
C ALA A 121 0.48 -6.35 -3.69
N TRP A 122 -0.05 -7.36 -2.99
CA TRP A 122 0.34 -8.77 -3.15
C TRP A 122 0.25 -9.23 -4.61
N LYS A 123 -0.77 -8.80 -5.35
CA LYS A 123 -0.93 -9.20 -6.76
C LYS A 123 0.00 -8.47 -7.72
N LYS A 124 0.52 -7.29 -7.33
CA LYS A 124 1.30 -6.39 -8.19
C LYS A 124 2.81 -6.52 -7.98
N MET A 125 3.22 -6.91 -6.77
CA MET A 125 4.62 -7.21 -6.45
C MET A 125 5.15 -8.37 -7.30
N GLU A 126 6.44 -8.36 -7.60
CA GLU A 126 7.07 -9.41 -8.41
C GLU A 126 7.12 -10.73 -7.65
N LYS A 127 7.57 -10.68 -6.39
CA LYS A 127 7.70 -11.84 -5.51
C LYS A 127 7.27 -11.44 -4.10
N PRO A 128 5.97 -11.26 -3.84
CA PRO A 128 5.48 -10.90 -2.51
C PRO A 128 5.82 -11.98 -1.47
N ALA A 129 6.02 -11.55 -0.22
CA ALA A 129 6.21 -12.42 0.93
C ALA A 129 5.48 -11.89 2.16
#